data_AF-A0A1D6E0U2-F1
#
_entry.id   AF-A0A1D6E0U2-F1
#
_cell.length_a   1.000
_cell.length_b   1.000
_cell.length_c   1.000
_cell.angle_alpha   90.00
_cell.angle_beta   90.00
_cell.angle_gamma   90.00
#
_symmetry.space_group_name_H-M   'P 1'
#
loop_
_entity.id
_entity.type
_entity.pdbx_description
1 polymer ?
#
loop_
_entity_poly.entity_id
_entity_poly.type
_entity_poly.pdbx_seq_one_letter_code
_entity_poly.pdbx_strand_id
1 'polypeptide(L)'
;MRDIAEQTKLPVEDVEYLLMKSLSARLIEGIIDQVDGVVHVSRVKPRVLGIDQVKCLHDRLDTWIGKVDTILLSVEAETPDLVSS
;
A
#
# COMPACT_ATOMS: atom_id res chain seq x y z
N MET A 1 -2.76 2.62 -14.47
CA MET A 1 -4.16 2.47 -14.93
C MET A 1 -4.42 1.13 -15.63
N ARG A 2 -3.45 0.56 -16.36
CA ARG A 2 -3.61 -0.73 -17.06
C ARG A 2 -4.01 -1.88 -16.12
N ASP A 3 -3.37 -2.00 -14.96
CA ASP A 3 -3.68 -3.06 -13.98
C ASP A 3 -5.13 -2.97 -13.49
N ILE A 4 -5.66 -1.74 -13.34
CA ILE A 4 -7.04 -1.49 -12.94
C ILE A 4 -7.99 -1.86 -14.09
N ALA A 5 -7.65 -1.50 -15.34
CA ALA A 5 -8.41 -1.89 -16.53
C ALA A 5 -8.52 -3.42 -16.63
N GLU A 6 -7.42 -4.14 -16.47
CA GLU A 6 -7.38 -5.59 -16.51
C GLU A 6 -8.22 -6.22 -15.39
N GLN A 7 -8.05 -5.74 -14.16
CA GLN A 7 -8.77 -6.27 -13.00
C GLN A 7 -10.28 -5.98 -13.04
N THR A 8 -10.68 -4.84 -13.60
CA THR A 8 -12.09 -4.43 -13.73
C THR A 8 -12.72 -4.88 -15.05
N LYS A 9 -11.91 -5.39 -15.98
CA LYS A 9 -12.30 -5.75 -17.35
C LYS A 9 -12.94 -4.58 -18.12
N LEU A 10 -12.51 -3.36 -17.79
CA LEU A 10 -12.94 -2.14 -18.47
C LEU A 10 -11.88 -1.72 -19.49
N PRO A 11 -12.27 -1.02 -20.57
CA PRO A 11 -11.32 -0.30 -21.41
C PRO A 11 -10.49 0.67 -20.57
N VAL A 12 -9.21 0.86 -20.94
CA VAL A 12 -8.31 1.77 -20.22
C VAL A 12 -8.86 3.20 -20.19
N GLU A 13 -9.56 3.60 -21.26
CA GLU A 13 -10.21 4.92 -21.42
C GLU A 13 -11.30 5.17 -20.35
N ASP A 14 -11.95 4.12 -19.86
CA ASP A 14 -13.04 4.23 -18.87
C ASP A 14 -12.55 4.18 -17.41
N VAL A 15 -11.27 3.83 -17.19
CA VAL A 15 -10.71 3.68 -15.84
C VAL A 15 -10.71 5.00 -15.08
N GLU A 16 -10.39 6.10 -15.75
CA GLU A 16 -10.34 7.42 -15.11
C GLU A 16 -11.72 7.83 -14.60
N TYR A 17 -12.77 7.60 -15.39
CA TYR A 17 -14.14 7.88 -14.97
C TYR A 17 -14.56 7.04 -13.75
N LEU A 18 -14.17 5.76 -13.70
CA LEU A 18 -14.39 4.91 -12.53
C LEU A 18 -13.67 5.46 -11.29
N LEU A 19 -12.42 5.89 -11.44
CA LEU A 19 -11.64 6.48 -10.34
C LEU A 19 -12.28 7.78 -9.85
N MET A 20 -12.71 8.65 -10.75
CA MET A 20 -13.44 9.89 -10.41
C MET A 20 -14.72 9.60 -9.62
N LYS A 21 -15.51 8.58 -10.02
CA LYS A 21 -16.69 8.17 -9.23
C LYS A 21 -16.30 7.64 -7.86
N SER A 22 -15.23 6.86 -7.77
CA SER A 22 -14.76 6.26 -6.52
C SER A 22 -14.29 7.32 -5.52
N LEU A 23 -13.60 8.35 -6.01
CA LEU A 23 -13.22 9.54 -5.25
C LEU A 23 -14.45 10.35 -4.81
N SER A 24 -15.37 10.61 -5.74
CA SER A 24 -16.61 11.36 -5.47
C SER A 24 -17.50 10.68 -4.42
N ALA A 25 -17.57 9.34 -4.46
CA ALA A 25 -18.29 8.53 -3.50
C ALA A 25 -17.53 8.34 -2.16
N ARG A 26 -16.33 8.91 -2.00
CA ARG A 26 -15.45 8.78 -0.82
C ARG A 26 -15.14 7.32 -0.46
N LEU A 27 -15.05 6.45 -1.47
CA LEU A 27 -14.58 5.08 -1.30
C LEU A 27 -13.05 5.06 -1.18
N ILE A 28 -12.40 5.97 -1.88
CA ILE A 28 -10.96 6.21 -1.85
C ILE A 28 -10.69 7.72 -1.78
N GLU A 29 -9.53 8.09 -1.26
CA GLU A 29 -8.97 9.44 -1.36
C GLU A 29 -7.61 9.32 -2.06
N GLY A 30 -7.26 10.32 -2.87
CA GLY A 30 -6.05 10.26 -3.68
C GLY A 30 -6.01 11.28 -4.81
N ILE A 31 -4.97 11.18 -5.62
CA ILE A 31 -4.70 12.04 -6.78
C ILE A 31 -4.54 11.15 -8.01
N ILE A 32 -5.18 11.52 -9.11
CA ILE A 32 -5.02 10.87 -10.41
C ILE A 32 -3.97 11.66 -11.19
N ASP A 33 -2.92 10.99 -11.64
CA ASP A 33 -1.99 11.51 -12.63
C ASP A 33 -2.27 10.82 -13.97
N GLN A 34 -3.01 11.52 -14.83
CA GLN A 34 -3.42 11.00 -16.13
C GLN A 34 -2.23 10.93 -17.10
N VAL A 35 -1.27 11.84 -17.00
CA VAL A 35 -0.10 11.91 -17.90
C VAL A 35 0.80 10.70 -17.68
N ASP A 36 1.09 10.40 -16.41
CA ASP A 36 1.86 9.22 -16.04
C ASP A 36 0.99 7.94 -15.99
N GLY A 37 -0.33 8.08 -16.12
CA GLY A 37 -1.28 6.97 -16.12
C GLY A 37 -1.34 6.22 -14.78
N VAL A 38 -1.09 6.91 -13.67
CA VAL A 38 -1.05 6.36 -12.32
C VAL A 38 -2.08 7.02 -11.40
N VAL A 39 -2.42 6.34 -10.31
CA VAL A 39 -3.27 6.89 -9.25
C VAL A 39 -2.57 6.70 -7.92
N HIS A 40 -2.43 7.80 -7.18
CA HIS A 40 -1.85 7.82 -5.84
C HIS A 40 -2.99 7.76 -4.83
N VAL A 41 -3.22 6.59 -4.24
CA VAL A 41 -4.27 6.39 -3.22
C VAL A 41 -3.69 6.69 -1.84
N SER A 42 -4.24 7.71 -1.17
CA SER A 42 -3.83 8.09 0.19
C SER A 42 -4.65 7.39 1.26
N ARG A 43 -5.94 7.12 0.99
CA ARG A 43 -6.83 6.45 1.93
C ARG A 43 -7.87 5.60 1.21
N VAL A 44 -8.27 4.51 1.87
CA VAL A 44 -9.39 3.67 1.45
C VAL A 44 -10.43 3.60 2.55
N LYS A 45 -11.71 3.55 2.19
CA LYS A 45 -12.79 3.34 3.15
C LYS A 45 -12.63 1.96 3.81
N PRO A 46 -12.65 1.85 5.15
CA PRO A 46 -12.63 0.56 5.83
C PRO A 46 -13.81 -0.30 5.42
N ARG A 47 -13.58 -1.61 5.32
CA ARG A 47 -14.61 -2.62 5.05
C ARG A 47 -14.54 -3.73 6.08
N VAL A 48 -15.62 -4.48 6.21
CA VAL A 48 -15.63 -5.74 6.99
C VAL A 48 -14.63 -6.71 6.36
N LEU A 49 -13.80 -7.32 7.19
CA LEU A 49 -12.77 -8.27 6.77
C LEU A 49 -13.20 -9.70 7.10
N GLY A 50 -12.96 -10.62 6.18
CA GLY A 50 -13.06 -12.06 6.43
C GLY A 50 -11.81 -12.61 7.14
N ILE A 51 -11.91 -13.83 7.67
CA ILE A 51 -10.82 -14.48 8.43
C ILE A 51 -9.52 -14.55 7.61
N ASP A 52 -9.59 -14.92 6.34
CA ASP A 52 -8.40 -14.99 5.47
C ASP A 52 -7.72 -13.63 5.27
N GLN A 53 -8.50 -12.55 5.22
CA GLN A 53 -7.98 -11.19 5.09
C GLN A 53 -7.32 -10.73 6.39
N VAL A 54 -7.89 -11.10 7.54
CA VAL A 54 -7.27 -10.85 8.84
C VAL A 54 -5.94 -11.61 8.96
N LYS A 55 -5.89 -12.86 8.51
CA LYS A 55 -4.64 -13.63 8.47
C LYS A 55 -3.58 -12.97 7.58
N CYS A 56 -3.97 -12.49 6.39
CA CYS A 56 -3.05 -11.74 5.53
C CYS A 56 -2.50 -10.47 6.21
N LEU A 57 -3.32 -9.76 7.00
CA LEU A 57 -2.85 -8.61 7.78
C LEU A 57 -1.88 -9.01 8.89
N HIS A 58 -2.15 -10.12 9.58
CA HIS A 58 -1.24 -10.70 10.58
C HIS A 58 0.12 -11.03 9.97
N ASP A 59 0.15 -11.76 8.86
CA ASP A 59 1.41 -12.17 8.22
C ASP A 59 2.24 -10.96 7.74
N ARG A 60 1.57 -9.90 7.29
CA ARG A 60 2.22 -8.63 6.93
C ARG A 60 2.81 -7.92 8.15
N LEU A 61 2.13 -7.98 9.28
CA LEU A 61 2.61 -7.40 10.54
C LEU A 61 3.84 -8.16 11.04
N ASP A 62 3.80 -9.49 11.04
CA ASP A 62 4.94 -10.34 11.41
C ASP A 62 6.16 -10.07 10.54
N THR A 63 5.95 -9.95 9.23
CA THR A 63 7.02 -9.59 8.27
C THR A 63 7.63 -8.24 8.61
N TRP A 64 6.83 -7.27 9.05
CA TRP A 64 7.32 -5.95 9.44
C TRP A 64 8.10 -6.00 10.75
N ILE A 65 7.61 -6.74 11.75
CA ILE A 65 8.32 -6.96 13.02
C ILE A 65 9.69 -7.59 12.76
N GLY A 66 9.76 -8.64 11.95
CA GLY A 66 11.04 -9.27 11.61
C GLY A 66 12.03 -8.33 10.91
N LYS A 67 11.54 -7.38 10.10
CA LYS A 67 12.39 -6.34 9.50
C LYS A 67 12.93 -5.38 10.56
N VAL A 68 12.11 -4.98 11.53
CA VAL A 68 12.53 -4.11 12.64
C VAL A 68 13.59 -4.79 13.49
N ASP A 69 13.41 -6.08 13.80
CA ASP A 69 14.40 -6.86 14.56
C ASP A 69 15.73 -6.98 13.80
N THR A 70 15.67 -7.20 12.48
CA THR A 70 16.88 -7.26 11.64
C THR A 70 17.64 -5.92 11.64
N ILE A 71 16.90 -4.80 11.59
CA ILE A 71 17.50 -3.46 11.67
C ILE A 71 18.14 -3.25 13.04
N LEU A 72 17.46 -3.62 14.13
CA LEU A 72 17.99 -3.50 15.49
C LEU A 72 19.32 -4.25 15.65
N LEU A 73 19.37 -5.50 15.20
CA LEU A 73 20.58 -6.32 15.23
C LEU A 73 21.72 -5.71 14.39
N SER A 74 21.40 -5.10 13.25
CA SER A 74 22.39 -4.44 12.39
C SER A 74 22.96 -3.20 13.07
N VAL A 75 22.12 -2.39 13.71
CA VAL A 75 22.55 -1.21 14.47
C VAL A 75 23.42 -1.64 15.65
N GLU A 76 23.00 -2.64 16.44
CA GLU A 76 23.79 -3.15 17.58
C GLU A 76 25.18 -3.67 17.15
N ALA A 77 25.28 -4.30 15.97
CA ALA A 77 26.54 -4.77 15.41
C ALA A 77 27.48 -3.65 14.94
N GLU A 78 26.94 -2.49 14.52
CA GLU A 78 27.72 -1.31 14.10
C GLU A 78 28.10 -0.38 15.27
N THR A 79 27.54 -0.59 16.46
CA THR A 79 27.76 0.27 17.63
C THR A 79 29.03 0.02 18.48
N PRO A 80 29.84 -1.07 18.37
CA PRO A 80 31.01 -1.23 19.25
C PRO A 80 32.12 -0.19 19.04
N ASP A 81 32.23 0.40 17.85
CA ASP A 81 33.34 1.29 17.48
C ASP A 81 33.09 2.78 17.83
N LEU A 82 31.85 3.17 18.15
CA LEU A 82 31.50 4.58 18.42
C LEU A 82 31.45 4.93 19.91
N VAL A 83 31.29 3.94 20.79
CA VAL A 83 31.23 4.15 22.26
C VAL A 83 32.61 3.97 22.92
N SER A 84 33.62 3.60 22.13
CA SER A 84 35.00 3.33 22.59
C SER A 84 36.00 4.44 22.24
N SER A 85 35.56 5.61 21.77
CA SER A 85 36.38 6.81 21.53
C SER A 85 36.12 7.94 22.53
#